data_AF-A0A974P5Q5-F1
#
_entry.id   AF-A0A974P5Q5-F1
#
_cell.length_a   1.000
_cell.length_b   1.000
_cell.length_c   1.000
_cell.angle_alpha   90.00
_cell.angle_beta   90.00
_cell.angle_gamma   90.00
#
_symmetry.space_group_name_H-M   'P 1'
#
loop_
_entity.id
_entity.type
_entity.pdbx_description
1 polymer ?
#
loop_
_entity_poly.entity_id
_entity_poly.type
_entity_poly.pdbx_seq_one_letter_code
_entity_poly.pdbx_strand_id
1 'polypeptide(L)'
;MRLLLASDDVKPGGVGGDHGHLGRYYMSHLAATSGEITFATPQSVAFDYELDPAGIYVRRRLALTEKAQRRISGLNVIFRTHLRDPADPAHGDPVLSAMFLVKDMVLYEYSRKFRERRGKAGDRLRHIGNILRDPVKLAAFSRMWLQKRTFADRKLPSVVLGSRQGVYALSFTPSRRPILTAG
;
A
#
# COMPACT_ATOMS: atom_id res chain seq x y z
N MET A 1 12.37 -6.77 20.75
CA MET A 1 12.06 -8.18 21.11
C MET A 1 13.27 -9.10 20.96
N ARG A 2 13.86 -9.25 19.75
CA ARG A 2 14.97 -10.19 19.50
C ARG A 2 16.22 -9.94 20.35
N LEU A 3 16.64 -8.69 20.53
CA LEU A 3 17.77 -8.34 21.41
C LEU A 3 17.53 -8.71 22.89
N LEU A 4 16.33 -8.47 23.40
CA LEU A 4 16.00 -8.74 24.79
C LEU A 4 15.93 -10.25 25.07
N LEU A 5 15.34 -11.03 24.17
CA LEU A 5 15.35 -12.49 24.26
C LEU A 5 16.74 -13.11 24.11
N ALA A 6 17.66 -12.44 23.40
CA ALA A 6 19.02 -12.92 23.18
C ALA A 6 19.99 -12.59 24.32
N SER A 7 19.56 -11.82 25.32
CA SER A 7 20.38 -11.41 26.48
C SER A 7 20.37 -12.42 27.63
N ASP A 8 20.33 -13.71 27.27
CA ASP A 8 20.30 -14.83 28.23
C ASP A 8 21.62 -14.94 29.02
N ASP A 9 22.71 -14.46 28.41
CA ASP A 9 24.03 -14.27 29.01
C ASP A 9 24.06 -13.21 30.14
N VAL A 10 23.12 -12.25 30.10
CA VAL A 10 22.96 -11.21 31.14
C VAL A 10 21.93 -11.62 32.19
N LYS A 11 20.85 -12.27 31.78
CA LYS A 11 19.79 -12.75 32.68
C LYS A 11 19.13 -13.99 32.09
N PRO A 12 19.07 -15.12 32.83
CA PRO A 12 18.34 -16.31 32.38
C PRO A 12 16.89 -15.96 32.01
N GLY A 13 16.48 -16.28 30.79
CA GLY A 13 15.18 -15.92 30.20
C GLY A 13 15.13 -14.59 29.45
N GLY A 14 16.27 -13.90 29.33
CA GLY A 14 16.40 -12.59 28.69
C GLY A 14 15.92 -11.41 29.56
N VAL A 15 16.50 -10.23 29.35
CA VAL A 15 16.14 -9.00 30.08
C VAL A 15 14.67 -8.64 29.85
N GLY A 16 13.90 -8.56 30.94
CA GLY A 16 12.44 -8.33 30.92
C GLY A 16 11.60 -9.59 30.74
N GLY A 17 12.21 -10.77 30.79
CA GLY A 17 11.57 -12.08 30.65
C GLY A 17 10.93 -12.66 31.92
N ASP A 18 10.99 -11.96 33.06
CA ASP A 18 10.59 -12.46 34.39
C ASP A 18 9.20 -13.09 34.47
N HIS A 19 8.27 -12.58 33.67
CA HIS A 19 6.88 -13.00 33.67
C HIS A 19 6.55 -13.87 32.44
N GLY A 20 7.55 -14.28 31.66
CA GLY A 20 7.40 -15.14 30.48
C GLY A 20 6.61 -14.51 29.32
N HIS A 21 6.30 -13.21 29.37
CA HIS A 21 5.53 -12.52 28.33
C HIS A 21 6.39 -11.95 27.20
N LEU A 22 7.71 -11.86 27.39
CA LEU A 22 8.63 -11.36 26.39
C LEU A 22 8.59 -12.25 25.14
N GLY A 23 8.39 -11.66 23.96
CA GLY A 23 8.20 -12.43 22.72
C GLY A 23 6.76 -12.88 22.46
N ARG A 24 5.88 -12.83 23.45
CA ARG A 24 4.50 -13.33 23.36
C ARG A 24 3.51 -12.21 23.07
N TYR A 25 2.31 -12.59 22.63
CA TYR A 25 1.20 -11.68 22.30
C TYR A 25 1.52 -10.65 21.22
N TYR A 26 2.47 -10.95 20.33
CA TYR A 26 2.70 -10.11 19.15
C TYR A 26 1.41 -10.08 18.32
N MET A 27 0.77 -8.92 18.27
CA MET A 27 -0.39 -8.68 17.44
C MET A 27 0.06 -8.01 16.15
N SER A 28 -0.27 -8.62 15.02
CA SER A 28 -0.25 -7.97 13.72
C SER A 28 -1.67 -7.93 13.17
N HIS A 29 -1.93 -6.94 12.33
CA HIS A 29 -3.12 -6.97 11.51
C HIS A 29 -2.86 -7.86 10.30
N LEU A 30 -3.78 -8.79 10.04
CA LEU A 30 -3.81 -9.44 8.74
C LEU A 30 -3.98 -8.32 7.70
N ALA A 31 -3.18 -8.33 6.66
CA ALA A 31 -3.35 -7.43 5.53
C ALA A 31 -3.22 -8.27 4.27
N ALA A 32 -4.22 -8.21 3.42
CA ALA A 32 -4.23 -8.92 2.16
C ALA A 32 -4.74 -8.01 1.06
N THR A 33 -4.20 -8.17 -0.14
CA THR A 33 -4.73 -7.54 -1.35
C THR A 33 -5.44 -8.62 -2.14
N SER A 34 -6.76 -8.51 -2.27
CA SER A 34 -7.56 -9.47 -3.03
C SER A 34 -8.79 -8.79 -3.61
N GLY A 35 -9.09 -9.13 -4.86
CA GLY A 35 -10.18 -8.56 -5.62
C GLY A 35 -9.87 -7.19 -6.24
N GLU A 36 -10.71 -6.83 -7.20
CA GLU A 36 -10.70 -5.55 -7.88
C GLU A 36 -12.06 -4.89 -7.71
N ILE A 37 -12.08 -3.56 -7.58
CA ILE A 37 -13.30 -2.77 -7.65
C ILE A 37 -13.26 -1.90 -8.89
N THR A 38 -14.35 -1.91 -9.66
CA THR A 38 -14.55 -1.03 -10.80
C THR A 38 -15.58 0.02 -10.44
N PHE A 39 -15.21 1.29 -10.53
CA PHE A 39 -16.15 2.39 -10.35
C PHE A 39 -16.71 2.83 -11.70
N ALA A 40 -18.03 2.94 -11.80
CA ALA A 40 -18.71 3.47 -12.99
C ALA A 40 -18.32 4.93 -13.26
N THR A 41 -18.03 5.70 -12.21
CA THR A 41 -17.53 7.08 -12.30
C THR A 41 -16.21 7.20 -11.55
N PRO A 42 -15.06 6.89 -12.18
CA PRO A 42 -13.76 6.91 -11.50
C PRO A 42 -13.42 8.29 -10.90
N GLN A 43 -13.90 9.38 -11.51
CA GLN A 43 -13.62 10.75 -11.07
C GLN A 43 -14.34 11.11 -9.75
N SER A 44 -15.43 10.42 -9.39
CA SER A 44 -16.18 10.72 -8.17
C SER A 44 -15.52 10.15 -6.91
N VAL A 45 -14.50 9.32 -7.07
CA VAL A 45 -13.77 8.72 -5.96
C VAL A 45 -12.44 9.44 -5.83
N ALA A 46 -12.32 10.29 -4.82
CA ALA A 46 -11.06 11.00 -4.54
C ALA A 46 -10.02 10.00 -3.99
N PHE A 47 -9.20 9.46 -4.90
CA PHE A 47 -8.19 8.45 -4.60
C PHE A 47 -6.90 9.04 -4.02
N ASP A 48 -6.60 10.29 -4.39
CA ASP A 48 -5.39 10.99 -4.01
C ASP A 48 -5.39 11.47 -2.56
N TYR A 49 -4.23 11.95 -2.12
CA TYR A 49 -4.13 12.64 -0.85
C TYR A 49 -4.75 14.04 -0.93
N GLU A 50 -5.56 14.36 0.06
CA GLU A 50 -6.06 15.70 0.33
C GLU A 50 -5.27 16.29 1.51
N LEU A 51 -5.20 17.61 1.61
CA LEU A 51 -4.67 18.27 2.79
C LEU A 51 -5.84 18.65 3.69
N ASP A 52 -5.75 18.31 4.98
CA ASP A 52 -6.66 18.88 5.97
C ASP A 52 -6.33 20.36 6.24
N PRO A 53 -7.16 21.09 7.02
CA PRO A 53 -6.90 22.49 7.36
C PRO A 53 -5.56 22.74 8.09
N ALA A 54 -4.97 21.71 8.71
CA ALA A 54 -3.67 21.77 9.36
C ALA A 54 -2.51 21.39 8.42
N GLY A 55 -2.79 21.19 7.13
CA GLY A 55 -1.79 20.80 6.13
C GLY A 55 -1.35 19.34 6.23
N ILE A 56 -2.13 18.47 6.89
CA ILE A 56 -1.83 17.04 7.01
C ILE A 56 -2.41 16.29 5.82
N TYR A 57 -1.58 15.46 5.19
CA TYR A 57 -2.03 14.59 4.11
C TYR A 57 -2.99 13.52 4.65
N VAL A 58 -4.25 13.60 4.23
CA VAL A 58 -5.30 12.63 4.52
C VAL A 58 -5.68 11.88 3.25
N ARG A 59 -6.10 10.62 3.40
CA ARG A 59 -6.51 9.77 2.29
C ARG A 59 -7.81 9.06 2.63
N ARG A 60 -8.77 9.09 1.69
CA ARG A 60 -10.06 8.43 1.87
C ARG A 60 -9.90 6.92 1.89
N ARG A 61 -10.73 6.28 2.70
CA ARG A 61 -10.83 4.81 2.82
C ARG A 61 -12.24 4.40 2.50
N LEU A 62 -12.38 3.19 1.95
CA LEU A 62 -13.69 2.62 1.64
C LEU A 62 -14.05 1.68 2.79
N ALA A 63 -15.20 1.90 3.40
CA ALA A 63 -15.75 1.03 4.42
C ALA A 63 -17.08 0.48 3.93
N LEU A 64 -17.41 -0.75 4.32
CA LEU A 64 -18.76 -1.27 4.11
C LEU A 64 -19.73 -0.47 4.97
N THR A 65 -20.93 -0.24 4.43
CA THR A 65 -22.03 0.24 5.25
C THR A 65 -22.37 -0.82 6.29
N GLU A 66 -22.90 -0.40 7.43
CA GLU A 66 -23.28 -1.33 8.50
C GLU A 66 -24.26 -2.41 8.00
N LYS A 67 -25.23 -2.02 7.16
CA LYS A 67 -26.16 -2.94 6.51
C LYS A 67 -25.45 -3.97 5.63
N ALA A 68 -24.47 -3.54 4.82
CA ALA A 68 -23.72 -4.45 3.97
C ALA A 68 -22.82 -5.39 4.78
N GLN A 69 -22.17 -4.88 5.84
CA GLN A 69 -21.33 -5.67 6.72
C GLN A 69 -22.13 -6.76 7.46
N ARG A 70 -23.31 -6.42 7.99
CA ARG A 70 -24.22 -7.38 8.64
C ARG A 70 -24.69 -8.46 7.68
N ARG A 71 -24.99 -8.12 6.42
CA ARG A 71 -25.44 -9.09 5.41
C ARG A 71 -24.39 -10.15 5.08
N ILE A 72 -23.10 -9.77 5.07
CA ILE A 72 -22.00 -10.70 4.75
C ILE A 72 -21.40 -11.37 5.99
N SER A 73 -21.96 -11.13 7.19
CA SER A 73 -21.44 -11.61 8.48
C SER A 73 -19.91 -11.43 8.64
N GLY A 74 -19.40 -10.34 8.07
CA GLY A 74 -17.97 -10.11 7.91
C GLY A 74 -17.35 -9.35 9.07
N LEU A 75 -16.04 -9.55 9.25
CA LEU A 75 -15.23 -8.69 10.13
C LEU A 75 -15.31 -7.22 9.70
N ASN A 76 -14.99 -6.30 10.60
CA ASN A 76 -14.84 -4.91 10.22
C ASN A 76 -13.64 -4.78 9.28
N VAL A 77 -13.95 -4.52 8.01
CA VAL A 77 -12.99 -4.44 6.92
C VAL A 77 -12.97 -3.02 6.37
N ILE A 78 -11.77 -2.45 6.36
CA ILE A 78 -11.50 -1.20 5.67
C ILE A 78 -10.69 -1.53 4.43
N PHE A 79 -11.18 -1.05 3.30
CA PHE A 79 -10.52 -1.19 2.02
C PHE A 79 -9.74 0.08 1.67
N ARG A 80 -8.53 -0.13 1.16
CA ARG A 80 -7.74 0.91 0.51
C ARG A 80 -7.49 0.49 -0.93
N THR A 81 -7.66 1.44 -1.84
CA THR A 81 -7.25 1.22 -3.22
C THR A 81 -5.73 1.10 -3.29
N HIS A 82 -5.26 0.08 -3.96
CA HIS A 82 -3.85 -0.15 -4.20
C HIS A 82 -3.55 0.04 -5.68
N LEU A 83 -2.30 0.43 -5.97
CA LEU A 83 -1.78 0.47 -7.32
C LEU A 83 -1.90 -0.93 -7.96
N ARG A 84 -2.22 -0.98 -9.26
CA ARG A 84 -2.01 -2.20 -10.06
C ARG A 84 -0.55 -2.64 -9.94
N ASP A 85 -0.32 -3.93 -10.08
CA ASP A 85 1.02 -4.52 -10.05
C ASP A 85 1.93 -3.83 -11.09
N PRO A 86 2.96 -3.09 -10.68
CA PRO A 86 3.78 -2.36 -11.64
C PRO A 86 4.65 -3.28 -12.50
N ALA A 87 4.74 -4.58 -12.18
CA ALA A 87 5.43 -5.57 -13.00
C ALA A 87 4.61 -6.04 -14.21
N ASP A 88 3.30 -5.79 -14.25
CA ASP A 88 2.44 -6.16 -15.38
C ASP A 88 2.21 -4.96 -16.32
N PRO A 89 2.81 -4.91 -17.51
CA PRO A 89 2.68 -3.77 -18.42
C PRO A 89 1.25 -3.57 -18.96
N ALA A 90 0.32 -4.50 -18.76
CA ALA A 90 -1.09 -4.33 -19.12
C ALA A 90 -1.77 -3.17 -18.37
N HIS A 91 -1.17 -2.65 -17.29
CA HIS A 91 -1.67 -1.47 -16.59
C HIS A 91 -1.72 -0.21 -17.48
N GLY A 92 -0.91 -0.11 -18.54
CA GLY A 92 -0.91 1.01 -19.50
C GLY A 92 -0.46 2.37 -18.95
N ASP A 93 -0.30 2.50 -17.64
CA ASP A 93 0.14 3.73 -16.97
C ASP A 93 1.64 4.05 -17.15
N PRO A 94 2.02 5.24 -17.64
CA PRO A 94 3.41 5.61 -17.88
C PRO A 94 4.23 5.79 -16.59
N VAL A 95 3.60 6.19 -15.47
CA VAL A 95 4.28 6.38 -14.19
C VAL A 95 4.63 5.03 -13.58
N LEU A 96 3.68 4.08 -13.57
CA LEU A 96 3.95 2.72 -13.11
C LEU A 96 5.04 2.03 -13.94
N SER A 97 5.03 2.24 -15.26
CA SER A 97 6.09 1.76 -16.15
C SER A 97 7.45 2.36 -15.80
N ALA A 98 7.52 3.67 -15.58
CA ALA A 98 8.77 4.32 -15.18
C ALA A 98 9.27 3.76 -13.85
N MET A 99 8.39 3.61 -12.86
CA MET A 99 8.71 3.00 -11.56
C MET A 99 9.25 1.57 -11.71
N PHE A 100 8.68 0.76 -12.60
CA PHE A 100 9.18 -0.59 -12.89
C PHE A 100 10.58 -0.58 -13.52
N LEU A 101 10.83 0.33 -14.47
CA LEU A 101 12.12 0.39 -15.16
C LEU A 101 13.26 0.86 -14.24
N VAL A 102 12.96 1.76 -13.29
CA VAL A 102 13.97 2.29 -12.34
C VAL A 102 14.02 1.54 -11.02
N LYS A 103 13.21 0.49 -10.82
CA LYS A 103 13.08 -0.21 -9.53
C LYS A 103 14.42 -0.77 -9.00
N ASP A 104 15.30 -1.16 -9.90
CA ASP A 104 16.62 -1.74 -9.57
C ASP A 104 17.65 -0.64 -9.23
N MET A 105 17.32 0.63 -9.47
CA MET A 105 18.12 1.80 -9.08
C MET A 105 17.67 2.42 -7.75
N VAL A 106 16.58 1.92 -7.14
CA VAL A 106 16.00 2.43 -5.87
C VAL A 106 16.33 1.47 -4.72
N LEU A 107 16.37 1.99 -3.47
CA LEU A 107 16.65 1.26 -2.22
C LEU A 107 16.09 -0.18 -2.20
N TYR A 108 16.91 -1.13 -1.74
CA TYR A 108 16.64 -2.58 -1.66
C TYR A 108 15.28 -2.94 -1.03
N GLU A 109 14.82 -2.18 -0.04
CA GLU A 109 13.53 -2.42 0.62
C GLU A 109 12.32 -2.16 -0.29
N TYR A 110 12.46 -1.21 -1.22
CA TYR A 110 11.43 -0.91 -2.21
C TYR A 110 11.42 -1.96 -3.31
N SER A 111 12.59 -2.40 -3.79
CA SER A 111 12.73 -3.43 -4.83
C SER A 111 12.21 -4.79 -4.38
N ARG A 112 12.24 -5.11 -3.08
CA ARG A 112 11.67 -6.35 -2.52
C ARG A 112 10.17 -6.50 -2.80
N LYS A 113 9.40 -5.40 -2.81
CA LYS A 113 7.97 -5.42 -3.17
C LYS A 113 7.70 -5.81 -4.63
N PHE A 114 8.72 -5.69 -5.50
CA PHE A 114 8.63 -6.01 -6.93
C PHE A 114 9.29 -7.34 -7.30
N ARG A 115 9.91 -8.06 -6.35
CA ARG A 115 10.67 -9.30 -6.61
C ARG A 115 9.80 -10.55 -6.76
N GLU A 116 8.58 -10.53 -6.25
CA GLU A 116 7.70 -11.71 -6.28
C GLU A 116 7.18 -12.04 -7.70
N ARG A 117 7.26 -11.08 -8.64
CA ARG A 117 6.95 -11.29 -10.07
C ARG A 117 8.04 -10.71 -10.96
N ARG A 118 8.97 -11.57 -11.35
CA ARG A 118 10.03 -11.24 -12.32
C ARG A 118 9.37 -11.11 -13.69
N GLY A 119 9.05 -9.88 -14.10
CA GLY A 119 8.53 -9.59 -15.44
C GLY A 119 9.41 -10.24 -16.51
N LYS A 120 8.77 -10.78 -17.56
CA LYS A 120 9.45 -11.41 -18.69
C LYS A 120 10.25 -10.34 -19.44
N ALA A 121 11.32 -10.72 -20.15
CA ALA A 121 12.16 -9.76 -20.89
C ALA A 121 11.36 -8.90 -21.88
N GLY A 122 10.30 -9.44 -22.48
CA GLY A 122 9.37 -8.72 -23.36
C GLY A 122 8.52 -7.65 -22.66
N ASP A 123 8.39 -7.69 -21.34
CA ASP A 123 7.57 -6.75 -20.59
C ASP A 123 8.22 -5.36 -20.52
N ARG A 124 9.56 -5.28 -20.57
CA ARG A 124 10.30 -4.01 -20.58
C ARG A 124 9.94 -3.14 -21.79
N LEU A 125 9.85 -3.74 -22.98
CA LEU A 125 9.47 -3.01 -24.20
C LEU A 125 8.05 -2.46 -24.11
N ARG A 126 7.13 -3.23 -23.52
CA ARG A 126 5.75 -2.78 -23.29
C ARG A 126 5.70 -1.63 -22.27
N HIS A 127 6.52 -1.67 -21.22
CA HIS A 127 6.65 -0.55 -20.29
C HIS A 127 7.17 0.72 -20.95
N ILE A 128 8.18 0.61 -21.83
CA ILE A 128 8.68 1.74 -22.63
C ILE A 128 7.56 2.28 -23.54
N GLY A 129 6.81 1.40 -24.21
CA GLY A 129 5.66 1.78 -25.04
C GLY A 129 4.60 2.58 -24.27
N ASN A 130 4.29 2.19 -23.03
CA ASN A 130 3.38 2.94 -22.16
C ASN A 130 3.90 4.36 -21.86
N ILE A 131 5.20 4.52 -21.62
CA ILE A 131 5.83 5.84 -21.38
C ILE A 131 5.73 6.72 -22.63
N LEU A 132 6.06 6.17 -23.79
CA LEU A 132 6.02 6.90 -25.06
C LEU A 132 4.60 7.30 -25.47
N ARG A 133 3.58 6.54 -25.04
CA ARG A 133 2.17 6.83 -25.33
C ARG A 133 1.62 8.02 -24.56
N ASP A 134 2.17 8.33 -23.39
CA ASP A 134 1.74 9.47 -22.57
C ASP A 134 2.89 10.08 -21.74
N PRO A 135 3.84 10.75 -22.41
CA PRO A 135 4.97 11.39 -21.74
C PRO A 135 4.54 12.61 -20.91
N VAL A 136 3.44 13.27 -21.29
CA VAL A 136 2.91 14.45 -20.59
C VAL A 136 2.45 14.08 -19.19
N LYS A 137 1.74 12.95 -19.02
CA LYS A 137 1.35 12.46 -17.70
C LYS A 137 2.56 12.14 -16.82
N LEU A 138 3.61 11.53 -17.38
CA LEU A 138 4.85 11.27 -16.64
C LEU A 138 5.52 12.57 -16.21
N ALA A 139 5.61 13.56 -17.10
CA ALA A 139 6.19 14.87 -16.79
C ALA A 139 5.40 15.61 -15.69
N ALA A 140 4.07 15.60 -15.77
CA ALA A 140 3.20 16.19 -14.76
C ALA A 140 3.37 15.51 -13.39
N PHE A 141 3.45 14.18 -13.37
CA PHE A 141 3.72 13.43 -12.15
C PHE A 141 5.10 13.75 -11.57
N SER A 142 6.15 13.77 -12.39
CA SER A 142 7.51 14.11 -11.96
C SER A 142 7.59 15.51 -11.37
N ARG A 143 6.92 16.50 -11.98
CA ARG A 143 6.81 17.86 -11.43
C ARG A 143 6.11 17.87 -10.08
N MET A 144 4.95 17.22 -9.96
CA MET A 144 4.22 17.10 -8.70
C MET A 144 5.07 16.42 -7.63
N TRP A 145 5.79 15.35 -7.98
CA TRP A 145 6.66 14.62 -7.07
C TRP A 145 7.80 15.50 -6.55
N LEU A 146 8.50 16.22 -7.43
CA LEU A 146 9.53 17.17 -7.03
C LEU A 146 8.97 18.23 -6.07
N GLN A 147 7.84 18.84 -6.42
CA GLN A 147 7.22 19.89 -5.62
C GLN A 147 6.72 19.40 -4.25
N LYS A 148 6.04 18.25 -4.21
CA LYS A 148 5.31 17.78 -3.02
C LYS A 148 6.04 16.70 -2.20
N ARG A 149 7.11 16.10 -2.73
CA ARG A 149 7.90 15.06 -2.03
C ARG A 149 9.35 15.45 -1.82
N THR A 150 10.00 16.07 -2.83
CA THR A 150 11.43 16.40 -2.73
C THR A 150 11.65 17.74 -2.03
N PHE A 151 10.94 18.78 -2.45
CA PHE A 151 11.14 20.15 -1.97
C PHE A 151 10.11 20.64 -0.94
N ALA A 152 9.08 19.84 -0.64
CA ALA A 152 8.10 20.21 0.38
C ALA A 152 8.63 19.90 1.80
N ASP A 153 8.45 20.85 2.72
CA ASP A 153 8.70 20.65 4.16
C ASP A 153 7.89 19.47 4.70
N ARG A 154 6.62 19.37 4.26
CA ARG A 154 5.76 18.22 4.53
C ARG A 154 5.65 17.36 3.27
N LYS A 155 6.29 16.20 3.31
CA LYS A 155 6.46 15.31 2.17
C LYS A 155 5.24 14.40 1.96
N LEU A 156 4.75 14.30 0.72
CA LEU A 156 3.71 13.34 0.31
C LEU A 156 4.03 11.92 0.80
N PRO A 157 3.19 11.22 1.57
CA PRO A 157 3.61 9.98 2.24
C PRO A 157 3.98 8.84 1.29
N SER A 158 3.26 8.68 0.18
CA SER A 158 3.44 7.58 -0.77
C SER A 158 2.95 7.95 -2.17
N VAL A 159 3.38 7.18 -3.19
CA VAL A 159 2.75 7.24 -4.52
C VAL A 159 1.35 6.65 -4.45
N VAL A 160 0.38 7.42 -4.93
CA VAL A 160 -0.98 6.96 -5.23
C VAL A 160 -1.25 7.41 -6.65
N LEU A 161 -1.76 6.50 -7.47
CA LEU A 161 -2.12 6.78 -8.86
C LEU A 161 -3.55 6.30 -9.07
N GLY A 162 -4.37 7.18 -9.62
CA GLY A 162 -5.67 6.81 -10.15
C GLY A 162 -5.54 5.79 -11.29
N SER A 163 -6.56 4.96 -11.47
CA SER A 163 -6.66 4.03 -12.58
C SER A 163 -7.48 4.66 -13.69
N ARG A 164 -6.90 4.82 -14.88
CA ARG A 164 -7.64 5.28 -16.07
C ARG A 164 -8.82 4.36 -16.42
N GLN A 165 -8.70 3.08 -16.10
CA GLN A 165 -9.70 2.06 -16.35
C GLN A 165 -10.73 1.96 -15.21
N GLY A 166 -10.59 2.75 -14.13
CA GLY A 166 -11.50 2.71 -12.98
C GLY A 166 -11.37 1.47 -12.11
N VAL A 167 -10.40 0.60 -12.39
CA VAL A 167 -10.15 -0.66 -11.67
C VAL A 167 -9.08 -0.46 -10.61
N TYR A 168 -9.39 -0.81 -9.36
CA TYR A 168 -8.50 -0.67 -8.22
C TYR A 168 -8.37 -1.98 -7.47
N ALA A 169 -7.13 -2.39 -7.19
CA ALA A 169 -6.88 -3.52 -6.30
C ALA A 169 -7.32 -3.17 -4.89
N LEU A 170 -8.09 -4.05 -4.26
CA LEU A 170 -8.58 -3.86 -2.90
C LEU A 170 -7.62 -4.48 -1.90
N SER A 171 -6.94 -3.63 -1.12
CA SER A 171 -6.23 -4.07 0.08
C SER A 171 -7.14 -3.94 1.29
N PHE A 172 -7.27 -5.02 2.05
CA PHE A 172 -8.13 -5.09 3.22
C PHE A 172 -7.34 -5.42 4.47
N THR A 173 -7.70 -4.76 5.57
CA THR A 173 -7.15 -5.01 6.89
C THR A 173 -8.33 -5.34 7.81
N PRO A 174 -8.63 -6.61 8.07
CA PRO A 174 -9.65 -6.96 9.02
C PRO A 174 -9.15 -6.65 10.43
N SER A 175 -9.96 -5.92 11.18
CA SER A 175 -9.77 -5.84 12.63
C SER A 175 -10.60 -6.96 13.29
N ARG A 176 -9.94 -7.86 14.01
CA ARG A 176 -10.63 -8.70 14.98
C ARG A 176 -10.94 -7.81 16.19
N ARG A 177 -12.21 -7.60 16.49
CA ARG A 177 -12.58 -7.31 17.89
C ARG A 177 -12.43 -8.63 18.65
N PRO A 178 -11.89 -8.63 19.89
CA PRO A 178 -12.05 -9.79 20.75
C PRO A 178 -13.56 -10.05 20.88
N ILE A 179 -13.98 -11.28 20.61
CA ILE A 179 -15.30 -11.74 21.04
C ILE A 179 -15.21 -11.76 22.56
N LEU A 180 -15.75 -10.74 23.21
CA LEU A 180 -16.15 -10.86 24.60
C LEU A 180 -17.41 -11.74 24.59
N THR A 181 -17.19 -13.05 24.59
CA THR A 181 -18.21 -13.97 25.11
C THR A 181 -18.29 -13.69 26.60
N ALA A 182 -19.21 -12.81 26.98
CA ALA A 182 -19.77 -12.83 28.31
C ALA A 182 -20.58 -14.13 28.41
N GLY A 183 -20.08 -15.06 29.22
CA GLY A 183 -20.74 -16.29 29.63
C GLY A 183 -20.26 -16.60 31.03
#